data_AF-A0A535C6T5-F1
#
_entry.id   AF-A0A535C6T5-F1
#
_cell.length_a   1.000
_cell.length_b   1.000
_cell.length_c   1.000
_cell.angle_alpha   90.00
_cell.angle_beta   90.00
_cell.angle_gamma   90.00
#
_symmetry.space_group_name_H-M   'P 1'
#
loop_
_entity.id
_entity.type
_entity.pdbx_description
1 polymer ?
#
loop_
_entity_poly.entity_id
_entity_poly.type
_entity_poly.pdbx_seq_one_letter_code
_entity_poly.pdbx_strand_id
1 'polypeptide(L)'
;MADTDTGISAAPQPEQGGQVLTVIDGQCMRSLWKSGLLVIVLTGLFVAYLLIKPGGPARVTFIDNIIQGLLEGVGLILALPFFIEVIHRIRQSPPSFAERVAPAKTSQRWVPLLLGLGILSYIIGQVLWTYNENILQLPASQLFPTWADAGFLGSYPFVLIALLLLPTRPLAADTRTRIVLDSLMIMVGVTTFSWFFILGPTILHGAHSMLGQVVGTAYPLMTLVLIFCLVLLVIHSNDLTIRPVALILALAFIIIVATDSIYDYQQLNNMYATGMMLDVGWPLGYMLVGLGARAMRMVMASRTLSTRTTPGAQPPMEEAIQPSSASFLWKSLLPYLFVPIVVFLLGYTMSTRGHSTLRMGVFIGVGILMVLLILRLIFAIRETIGQNQKLWTMHERVVKAELAREKAERMRAERVIALNDALAASQQTKPHARIMSLGHYQVRDSQGIYYNVYHREAGEHQAFECECPQYQQQSICPHSLIAAALHGASEASRS
;
A
#
# COMPACT_ATOMS: atom_id res chain seq x y z
N MET A 1 41.95 43.27 9.38
CA MET A 1 42.09 42.41 8.19
C MET A 1 42.40 41.02 8.71
N ALA A 2 41.36 40.20 8.86
CA ALA A 2 40.87 39.25 7.85
C ALA A 2 41.71 37.96 7.93
N ASP A 3 41.23 36.93 8.62
CA ASP A 3 40.31 35.88 8.15
C ASP A 3 41.08 34.71 7.53
N THR A 4 40.90 33.51 8.08
CA THR A 4 40.35 32.38 7.32
C THR A 4 39.94 31.23 8.23
N ASP A 5 38.67 30.87 8.08
CA ASP A 5 37.93 29.75 8.63
C ASP A 5 38.56 28.38 8.36
N THR A 6 38.51 27.48 9.34
CA THR A 6 38.54 26.04 9.11
C THR A 6 37.22 25.43 9.60
N GLY A 7 36.26 25.33 8.68
CA GLY A 7 35.00 24.62 8.89
C GLY A 7 35.22 23.11 8.87
N ILE A 8 35.06 22.48 10.04
CA ILE A 8 34.87 21.04 10.16
C ILE A 8 33.43 20.74 9.75
N SER A 9 33.27 20.17 8.55
CA SER A 9 32.00 19.67 8.04
C SER A 9 31.57 18.44 8.86
N ALA A 10 30.50 18.59 9.64
CA ALA A 10 29.82 17.48 10.28
C ALA A 10 29.14 16.62 9.21
N ALA A 11 29.43 15.32 9.21
CA ALA A 11 28.77 14.34 8.37
C ALA A 11 27.25 14.30 8.66
N PRO A 12 26.38 14.16 7.65
CA PRO A 12 24.95 14.00 7.86
C PRO A 12 24.68 12.64 8.52
N GLN A 13 24.12 12.64 9.73
CA GLN A 13 23.60 11.42 10.36
C GLN A 13 22.41 10.88 9.55
N PRO A 14 22.42 9.60 9.13
CA PRO A 14 21.22 8.95 8.64
C PRO A 14 20.44 8.32 9.83
N GLU A 15 19.14 8.11 9.66
CA GLU A 15 18.31 7.17 10.45
C GLU A 15 17.78 7.55 11.85
N GLN A 16 17.02 8.65 12.00
CA GLN A 16 16.12 8.79 13.17
C GLN A 16 14.62 8.67 12.84
N GLY A 17 14.18 9.01 11.63
CA GLY A 17 12.76 8.91 11.24
C GLY A 17 12.25 7.47 11.02
N GLY A 18 13.08 6.61 10.41
CA GLY A 18 12.70 5.22 10.08
C GLY A 18 12.66 4.27 11.29
N GLN A 19 13.55 4.48 12.27
CA GLN A 19 13.57 3.70 13.51
C GLN A 19 12.38 4.02 14.44
N VAL A 20 11.91 5.27 14.46
CA VAL A 20 10.73 5.64 15.26
C VAL A 20 9.44 5.03 14.70
N LEU A 21 9.27 5.00 13.38
CA LEU A 21 8.07 4.41 12.76
C LEU A 21 8.00 2.89 12.96
N THR A 22 9.13 2.19 12.82
CA THR A 22 9.22 0.73 12.98
C THR A 22 9.00 0.28 14.44
N VAL A 23 9.47 1.06 15.42
CA VAL A 23 9.22 0.80 16.85
C VAL A 23 7.75 1.03 17.23
N ILE A 24 7.10 2.06 16.66
CA ILE A 24 5.66 2.33 16.86
C ILE A 24 4.80 1.22 16.24
N ASP A 25 5.15 0.73 15.04
CA ASP A 25 4.46 -0.38 14.38
C ASP A 25 4.57 -1.69 15.18
N GLY A 26 5.76 -1.98 15.74
CA GLY A 26 6.00 -3.14 16.59
C GLY A 26 5.19 -3.13 17.90
N GLN A 27 5.05 -1.97 18.54
CA GLN A 27 4.24 -1.84 19.76
C GLN A 27 2.73 -1.89 19.50
N CYS A 28 2.26 -1.29 18.40
CA CYS A 28 0.86 -1.35 17.95
C CYS A 28 0.43 -2.80 17.70
N MET A 29 1.25 -3.56 16.96
CA MET A 29 0.97 -4.96 16.62
C MET A 29 0.97 -5.86 17.87
N ARG A 30 1.85 -5.59 18.85
CA ARG A 30 1.88 -6.30 20.14
C ARG A 30 0.65 -6.01 21.03
N SER A 31 0.08 -4.80 20.93
CA SER A 31 -1.18 -4.42 21.60
C SER A 31 -2.39 -5.12 20.98
N LEU A 32 -2.43 -5.24 19.64
CA LEU A 32 -3.49 -5.96 18.93
C LEU A 32 -3.48 -7.47 19.23
N TRP A 33 -2.30 -8.05 19.42
CA TRP A 33 -2.18 -9.49 19.72
C TRP A 33 -2.97 -9.92 20.96
N LYS A 34 -2.94 -9.12 22.03
CA LYS A 34 -3.70 -9.43 23.26
C LYS A 34 -5.21 -9.44 23.01
N SER A 35 -5.71 -8.46 22.27
CA SER A 35 -7.12 -8.39 21.89
C SER A 35 -7.51 -9.52 20.93
N GLY A 36 -6.64 -9.86 19.97
CA GLY A 36 -6.86 -11.00 19.07
C GLY A 36 -6.91 -12.34 19.81
N LEU A 37 -6.00 -12.55 20.77
CA LEU A 37 -5.99 -13.73 21.63
C LEU A 37 -7.27 -13.80 22.48
N LEU A 38 -7.74 -12.68 23.02
CA LEU A 38 -9.00 -12.62 23.76
C LEU A 38 -10.18 -13.08 22.88
N VAL A 39 -10.27 -12.58 21.64
CA VAL A 39 -11.32 -13.00 20.69
C VAL A 39 -11.25 -14.50 20.45
N ILE A 40 -10.07 -15.06 20.17
CA ILE A 40 -9.89 -16.49 19.92
C ILE A 40 -10.32 -17.34 21.13
N VAL A 41 -9.91 -16.96 22.34
CA VAL A 41 -10.25 -17.69 23.57
C VAL A 41 -11.75 -17.65 23.83
N LEU A 42 -12.37 -16.47 23.74
CA LEU A 42 -13.81 -16.32 23.96
C LEU A 42 -14.63 -17.11 22.93
N THR A 43 -14.26 -17.04 21.65
CA THR A 43 -14.89 -17.83 20.59
C THR A 43 -14.71 -19.33 20.83
N GLY A 44 -13.51 -19.78 21.23
CA GLY A 44 -13.26 -21.19 21.54
C GLY A 44 -14.10 -21.71 22.72
N LEU A 45 -14.28 -20.89 23.75
CA LEU A 45 -15.16 -21.22 24.88
C LEU A 45 -16.63 -21.32 24.44
N PHE A 46 -17.10 -20.43 23.58
CA PHE A 46 -18.47 -20.49 23.07
C PHE A 46 -18.71 -21.70 22.16
N VAL A 47 -17.76 -22.03 21.28
CA VAL A 47 -17.80 -23.26 20.48
C VAL A 47 -17.87 -24.49 21.38
N ALA A 48 -17.03 -24.55 22.43
CA ALA A 48 -17.05 -25.67 23.38
C ALA A 48 -18.41 -25.78 24.09
N TYR A 49 -19.01 -24.66 24.49
CA TYR A 49 -20.36 -24.64 25.07
C TYR A 49 -21.41 -25.24 24.12
N LEU A 50 -21.40 -24.83 22.85
CA LEU A 50 -22.34 -25.30 21.83
C LEU A 50 -22.13 -26.75 21.37
N LEU A 51 -20.92 -27.29 21.55
CA LEU A 51 -20.63 -28.71 21.35
C LEU A 51 -21.19 -29.57 22.49
N ILE A 52 -21.08 -29.10 23.73
CA ILE A 52 -21.52 -29.83 24.92
C ILE A 52 -23.04 -29.75 25.10
N LYS A 53 -23.65 -28.60 24.77
CA LYS A 53 -25.08 -28.28 24.98
C LYS A 53 -25.57 -28.67 26.38
N PRO A 54 -24.99 -28.11 27.46
CA PRO A 54 -25.29 -28.57 28.81
C PRO A 54 -26.72 -28.18 29.24
N GLY A 55 -27.58 -29.18 29.40
CA GLY A 55 -28.94 -29.03 29.92
C GLY A 55 -30.03 -29.27 28.87
N GLY A 56 -31.26 -28.82 29.17
CA GLY A 56 -32.39 -28.93 28.24
C GLY A 56 -32.40 -27.83 27.17
N PRO A 57 -33.18 -28.00 26.08
CA PRO A 57 -33.18 -27.08 24.93
C PRO A 57 -33.40 -25.62 25.30
N ALA A 58 -34.38 -25.31 26.15
CA ALA A 58 -34.68 -23.95 26.57
C ALA A 58 -33.54 -23.28 27.38
N ARG A 59 -32.76 -24.08 28.11
CA ARG A 59 -31.58 -23.57 28.83
C ARG A 59 -30.45 -23.26 27.86
N VAL A 60 -30.27 -24.12 26.85
CA VAL A 60 -29.25 -23.95 25.82
C VAL A 60 -29.52 -22.70 25.01
N THR A 61 -30.75 -22.49 24.53
CA THR A 61 -31.11 -21.29 23.75
C THR A 61 -30.95 -20.01 24.56
N PHE A 62 -31.37 -20.02 25.84
CA PHE A 62 -31.20 -18.84 26.70
C PHE A 62 -29.73 -18.49 26.93
N ILE A 63 -28.90 -19.48 27.30
CA ILE A 63 -27.47 -19.21 27.56
C ILE A 63 -26.75 -18.83 26.26
N ASP A 64 -27.09 -19.46 25.14
CA ASP A 64 -26.58 -19.11 23.81
C ASP A 64 -26.81 -17.61 23.51
N ASN A 65 -28.07 -17.15 23.55
CA ASN A 65 -28.42 -15.75 23.32
C ASN A 65 -27.69 -14.78 24.26
N ILE A 66 -27.53 -15.14 25.54
CA ILE A 66 -26.78 -14.35 26.51
C ILE A 66 -25.29 -14.29 26.16
N ILE A 67 -24.68 -15.41 25.78
CA ILE A 67 -23.28 -15.45 25.36
C ILE A 67 -23.09 -14.59 24.10
N GLN A 68 -23.97 -14.72 23.09
CA GLN A 68 -23.91 -13.91 21.87
C GLN A 68 -23.86 -12.40 22.19
N GLY A 69 -24.84 -11.91 22.96
CA GLY A 69 -24.90 -10.49 23.35
C GLY A 69 -23.69 -10.02 24.19
N LEU A 70 -23.17 -10.87 25.08
CA LEU A 70 -21.96 -10.56 25.85
C LEU A 70 -20.71 -10.45 24.97
N LEU A 71 -20.54 -11.36 24.01
CA LEU A 71 -19.41 -11.37 23.08
C LEU A 71 -19.46 -10.19 22.11
N GLU A 72 -20.64 -9.85 21.59
CA GLU A 72 -20.85 -8.61 20.83
C GLU A 72 -20.52 -7.38 21.68
N GLY A 73 -20.88 -7.39 22.96
CA GLY A 73 -20.50 -6.38 23.94
C GLY A 73 -18.99 -6.22 24.08
N VAL A 74 -18.21 -7.31 24.04
CA VAL A 74 -16.74 -7.24 23.96
C VAL A 74 -16.30 -6.54 22.68
N GLY A 75 -16.93 -6.84 21.54
CA GLY A 75 -16.72 -6.10 20.29
C GLY A 75 -16.97 -4.60 20.44
N LEU A 76 -18.07 -4.21 21.08
CA LEU A 76 -18.39 -2.81 21.36
C LEU A 76 -17.33 -2.15 22.26
N ILE A 77 -16.89 -2.82 23.32
CA ILE A 77 -15.82 -2.34 24.21
C ILE A 77 -14.50 -2.13 23.44
N LEU A 78 -14.17 -3.05 22.53
CA LEU A 78 -13.02 -2.88 21.64
C LEU A 78 -13.21 -1.70 20.69
N ALA A 79 -14.43 -1.45 20.21
CA ALA A 79 -14.78 -0.33 19.34
C ALA A 79 -14.87 1.03 20.05
N LEU A 80 -15.05 1.06 21.37
CA LEU A 80 -15.07 2.30 22.15
C LEU A 80 -13.65 2.78 22.49
N PRO A 81 -13.39 4.10 22.48
CA PRO A 81 -12.20 4.63 23.10
C PRO A 81 -12.31 4.33 24.60
N PHE A 82 -11.44 3.50 25.16
CA PHE A 82 -11.44 3.29 26.61
C PHE A 82 -11.41 4.66 27.29
N PHE A 83 -12.30 4.85 28.26
CA PHE A 83 -12.52 6.05 29.09
C PHE A 83 -11.22 6.77 29.54
N ILE A 84 -10.11 6.05 29.55
CA ILE A 84 -8.76 6.52 29.87
C ILE A 84 -8.26 7.62 28.91
N GLU A 85 -8.58 7.58 27.61
CA GLU A 85 -8.07 8.57 26.63
C GLU A 85 -8.76 9.94 26.74
N VAL A 86 -10.05 9.93 27.09
CA VAL A 86 -10.86 11.14 27.32
C VAL A 86 -10.46 11.78 28.65
N ILE A 87 -10.26 10.97 29.70
CA ILE A 87 -9.73 11.47 30.98
C ILE A 87 -8.30 12.01 30.78
N HIS A 88 -7.43 11.36 29.99
CA HIS A 88 -6.09 11.89 29.70
C HIS A 88 -6.13 13.22 28.92
N ARG A 89 -7.04 13.38 27.95
CA ARG A 89 -7.24 14.67 27.26
C ARG A 89 -7.82 15.76 28.15
N ILE A 90 -8.68 15.41 29.11
CA ILE A 90 -9.22 16.37 30.08
C ILE A 90 -8.14 16.77 31.11
N ARG A 91 -7.18 15.86 31.40
CA ARG A 91 -6.07 16.10 32.33
C ARG A 91 -4.88 16.84 31.71
N GLN A 92 -4.77 16.89 30.38
CA GLN A 92 -3.75 17.66 29.67
C GLN A 92 -4.32 19.04 29.30
N SER A 93 -3.64 20.10 29.75
CA SER A 93 -4.01 21.51 29.56
C SER A 93 -4.45 21.84 28.12
N PRO A 94 -5.37 22.81 27.92
CA PRO A 94 -5.92 23.09 26.60
C PRO A 94 -4.81 23.51 25.63
N PRO A 95 -4.82 23.02 24.38
CA PRO A 95 -3.87 23.46 23.36
C PRO A 95 -4.03 24.96 23.07
N SER A 96 -2.92 25.63 22.81
CA SER A 96 -2.87 27.06 22.52
C SER A 96 -3.74 27.42 21.31
N PHE A 97 -4.26 28.64 21.27
CA PHE A 97 -5.17 29.14 20.24
C PHE A 97 -4.62 28.99 18.79
N ALA A 98 -3.30 28.86 18.63
CA ALA A 98 -2.66 28.62 17.33
C ALA A 98 -2.88 27.20 16.76
N GLU A 99 -3.12 26.17 17.58
CA GLU A 99 -3.48 24.81 17.11
C GLU A 99 -4.94 24.72 16.61
N ARG A 100 -5.77 25.76 16.82
CA ARG A 100 -7.17 25.81 16.34
C ARG A 100 -7.30 26.17 14.85
N VAL A 101 -6.23 26.60 14.19
CA VAL A 101 -6.28 27.14 12.80
C VAL A 101 -5.62 26.22 11.76
N ALA A 102 -5.33 24.96 12.10
CA ALA A 102 -5.16 23.92 11.09
C ALA A 102 -6.51 23.18 10.93
N PRO A 103 -7.29 23.41 9.85
CA PRO A 103 -8.49 22.63 9.61
C PRO A 103 -8.06 21.21 9.25
N ALA A 104 -7.95 20.34 10.26
CA ALA A 104 -7.80 18.92 10.03
C ALA A 104 -9.10 18.40 9.42
N LYS A 105 -9.23 18.50 8.08
CA LYS A 105 -10.11 17.62 7.30
C LYS A 105 -9.75 16.20 7.67
N THR A 106 -10.54 15.53 8.51
CA THR A 106 -10.48 14.07 8.60
C THR A 106 -11.78 13.56 9.20
N SER A 107 -12.81 13.47 8.36
CA SER A 107 -14.03 12.68 8.60
C SER A 107 -13.73 11.25 9.08
N GLN A 108 -12.50 10.76 8.83
CA GLN A 108 -11.91 9.53 9.34
C GLN A 108 -11.99 9.34 10.87
N ARG A 109 -12.08 10.42 11.66
CA ARG A 109 -12.24 10.33 13.13
C ARG A 109 -13.55 9.67 13.55
N TRP A 110 -14.55 9.69 12.67
CA TRP A 110 -15.86 9.09 12.92
C TRP A 110 -15.88 7.57 12.66
N VAL A 111 -14.89 7.01 11.96
CA VAL A 111 -14.88 5.59 11.56
C VAL A 111 -15.02 4.65 12.77
N PRO A 112 -14.22 4.76 13.85
CA PRO A 112 -14.37 3.86 15.00
C PRO A 112 -15.71 4.03 15.72
N LEU A 113 -16.23 5.27 15.77
CA LEU A 113 -17.53 5.55 16.39
C LEU A 113 -18.66 4.90 15.59
N LEU A 114 -18.66 5.04 14.26
CA LEU A 114 -19.67 4.45 13.38
C LEU A 114 -19.64 2.93 13.44
N LEU A 115 -18.45 2.31 13.45
CA LEU A 115 -18.33 0.86 13.65
C LEU A 115 -18.89 0.44 15.02
N GLY A 116 -18.61 1.21 16.08
CA GLY A 116 -19.19 0.98 17.41
C GLY A 116 -20.71 1.14 17.45
N LEU A 117 -21.28 2.15 16.77
CA LEU A 117 -22.72 2.34 16.64
C LEU A 117 -23.38 1.20 15.86
N GLY A 118 -22.70 0.67 14.83
CA GLY A 118 -23.13 -0.53 14.12
C GLY A 118 -23.24 -1.75 15.04
N ILE A 119 -22.21 -2.01 15.86
CA ILE A 119 -22.22 -3.09 16.86
C ILE A 119 -23.33 -2.86 17.90
N LEU A 120 -23.49 -1.62 18.39
CA LEU A 120 -24.53 -1.29 19.36
C LEU A 120 -25.95 -1.53 18.81
N SER A 121 -26.19 -1.16 17.55
CA SER A 121 -27.46 -1.44 16.86
C SER A 121 -27.75 -2.94 16.84
N TYR A 122 -26.74 -3.75 16.52
CA TYR A 122 -26.87 -5.21 16.49
C TYR A 122 -27.18 -5.78 17.88
N ILE A 123 -26.47 -5.32 18.93
CA ILE A 123 -26.73 -5.73 20.33
C ILE A 123 -28.16 -5.39 20.76
N ILE A 124 -28.69 -4.24 20.35
CA ILE A 124 -30.09 -3.88 20.63
C ILE A 124 -31.03 -4.91 19.98
N GLY A 125 -30.75 -5.30 18.74
CA GLY A 125 -31.45 -6.40 18.07
C GLY A 125 -31.37 -7.70 18.87
N GLN A 126 -30.16 -8.08 19.33
CA GLN A 126 -29.93 -9.32 20.08
C GLN A 126 -30.66 -9.33 21.43
N VAL A 127 -30.70 -8.21 22.13
CA VAL A 127 -31.45 -8.07 23.40
C VAL A 127 -32.95 -8.23 23.16
N LEU A 128 -33.49 -7.59 22.10
CA LEU A 128 -34.89 -7.72 21.73
C LEU A 128 -35.23 -9.15 21.28
N TRP A 129 -34.34 -9.80 20.54
CA TRP A 129 -34.48 -11.20 20.13
C TRP A 129 -34.55 -12.12 21.35
N THR A 130 -33.58 -12.01 22.25
CA THR A 130 -33.51 -12.77 23.51
C THR A 130 -34.78 -12.57 24.35
N TYR A 131 -35.27 -11.34 24.43
CA TYR A 131 -36.51 -11.01 25.14
C TYR A 131 -37.73 -11.69 24.49
N ASN A 132 -37.86 -11.61 23.16
CA ASN A 132 -38.97 -12.21 22.42
C ASN A 132 -38.96 -13.75 22.50
N GLU A 133 -37.80 -14.38 22.34
CA GLU A 133 -37.67 -15.84 22.31
C GLU A 133 -37.71 -16.46 23.71
N ASN A 134 -36.95 -15.93 24.67
CA ASN A 134 -36.78 -16.61 25.96
C ASN A 134 -37.71 -16.09 27.06
N ILE A 135 -38.08 -14.80 27.03
CA ILE A 135 -38.93 -14.20 28.06
C ILE A 135 -40.40 -14.24 27.65
N LEU A 136 -40.74 -13.72 26.47
CA LEU A 136 -42.10 -13.77 25.94
C LEU A 136 -42.48 -15.15 25.36
N GLN A 137 -41.49 -16.00 25.07
CA GLN A 137 -41.69 -17.36 24.53
C GLN A 137 -42.59 -17.36 23.29
N LEU A 138 -42.38 -16.38 22.40
CA LEU A 138 -43.13 -16.28 21.17
C LEU A 138 -42.88 -17.51 20.29
N PRO A 139 -43.91 -18.03 19.59
CA PRO A 139 -43.73 -19.12 18.65
C PRO A 139 -42.86 -18.67 17.47
N ALA A 140 -42.17 -19.61 16.81
CA ALA A 140 -41.25 -19.32 15.71
C ALA A 140 -41.86 -18.47 14.58
N SER A 141 -43.16 -18.64 14.31
CA SER A 141 -43.90 -17.85 13.30
C SER A 141 -44.09 -16.37 13.66
N GLN A 142 -43.87 -16.00 14.92
CA GLN A 142 -43.99 -14.63 15.44
C GLN A 142 -42.63 -14.01 15.80
N LEU A 143 -41.55 -14.79 15.79
CA LEU A 143 -40.18 -14.27 15.98
C LEU A 143 -39.67 -13.47 14.78
N PHE A 144 -40.36 -13.58 13.64
CA PHE A 144 -40.02 -12.85 12.43
C PHE A 144 -41.29 -12.42 11.66
N PRO A 145 -41.41 -11.15 11.23
CA PRO A 145 -40.56 -10.00 11.57
C PRO A 145 -40.92 -9.37 12.92
N THR A 146 -39.94 -8.84 13.66
CA THR A 146 -40.09 -8.13 14.93
C THR A 146 -39.22 -6.87 14.99
N TRP A 147 -39.30 -6.11 16.09
CA TRP A 147 -38.43 -4.95 16.32
C TRP A 147 -36.95 -5.32 16.48
N ALA A 148 -36.63 -6.60 16.75
CA ALA A 148 -35.24 -7.07 16.75
C ALA A 148 -34.58 -6.89 15.37
N ASP A 149 -35.33 -7.13 14.30
CA ASP A 149 -34.86 -6.99 12.92
C ASP A 149 -34.44 -5.55 12.59
N ALA A 150 -35.13 -4.55 13.15
CA ALA A 150 -34.75 -3.15 12.99
C ALA A 150 -33.37 -2.85 13.61
N GLY A 151 -33.06 -3.47 14.77
CA GLY A 151 -31.75 -3.38 15.41
C GLY A 151 -30.65 -4.04 14.56
N PHE A 152 -30.89 -5.27 14.10
CA PHE A 152 -29.96 -6.03 13.27
C PHE A 152 -29.66 -5.31 11.94
N LEU A 153 -30.70 -4.93 11.19
CA LEU A 153 -30.56 -4.21 9.91
C LEU A 153 -29.98 -2.80 10.09
N GLY A 154 -30.22 -2.16 11.23
CA GLY A 154 -29.66 -0.85 11.57
C GLY A 154 -28.13 -0.83 11.64
N SER A 155 -27.48 -1.98 11.83
CA SER A 155 -26.01 -2.07 11.88
C SER A 155 -25.33 -1.74 10.54
N TYR A 156 -25.96 -2.12 9.43
CA TYR A 156 -25.37 -2.07 8.08
C TYR A 156 -25.11 -0.64 7.56
N PRO A 157 -26.05 0.32 7.67
CA PRO A 157 -25.79 1.70 7.27
C PRO A 157 -24.59 2.33 8.00
N PHE A 158 -24.43 2.07 9.29
CA PHE A 158 -23.29 2.60 10.05
C PHE A 158 -21.97 2.03 9.55
N VAL A 159 -21.91 0.72 9.28
CA VAL A 159 -20.74 0.06 8.69
C VAL A 159 -20.41 0.62 7.32
N LEU A 160 -21.42 0.81 6.45
CA LEU A 160 -21.23 1.38 5.12
C LEU A 160 -20.64 2.80 5.20
N ILE A 161 -21.24 3.67 6.03
CA ILE A 161 -20.75 5.05 6.20
C ILE A 161 -19.33 5.04 6.78
N ALA A 162 -19.03 4.16 7.74
CA ALA A 162 -17.68 4.04 8.30
C ALA A 162 -16.64 3.71 7.21
N LEU A 163 -16.96 2.80 6.29
CA LEU A 163 -16.05 2.42 5.21
C LEU A 163 -15.91 3.50 4.13
N LEU A 164 -16.98 4.21 3.80
CA LEU A 164 -16.92 5.33 2.86
C LEU A 164 -16.06 6.49 3.38
N LEU A 165 -15.88 6.59 4.70
CA LEU A 165 -15.01 7.55 5.35
C LEU A 165 -13.55 7.09 5.45
N LEU A 166 -13.21 5.88 5.00
CA LEU A 166 -11.82 5.42 4.99
C LEU A 166 -10.96 6.26 4.01
N PRO A 167 -9.67 6.43 4.32
CA PRO A 167 -8.76 7.23 3.51
C PRO A 167 -8.54 6.57 2.14
N THR A 168 -8.95 7.25 1.06
CA THR A 168 -8.64 6.82 -0.30
C THR A 168 -7.44 7.61 -0.83
N ARG A 169 -6.41 6.90 -1.31
CA ARG A 169 -5.35 7.52 -2.12
C ARG A 169 -5.87 7.71 -3.55
N PRO A 170 -5.54 8.82 -4.22
CA PRO A 170 -5.86 8.98 -5.64
C PRO A 170 -5.13 7.88 -6.42
N LEU A 171 -5.91 7.01 -7.07
CA LEU A 171 -5.39 5.96 -7.94
C LEU A 171 -5.27 6.50 -9.36
N ALA A 172 -4.29 5.97 -10.10
CA ALA A 172 -4.22 6.20 -11.54
C ALA A 172 -5.52 5.70 -12.22
N ALA A 173 -5.94 6.40 -13.28
CA ALA A 173 -7.25 6.17 -13.89
C ALA A 173 -7.42 4.73 -14.41
N ASP A 174 -6.36 4.15 -14.97
CA ASP A 174 -6.28 2.76 -15.42
C ASP A 174 -6.52 1.76 -14.27
N THR A 175 -5.84 1.98 -13.15
CA THR A 175 -5.96 1.16 -11.94
C THR A 175 -7.37 1.27 -11.35
N ARG A 176 -7.94 2.48 -11.32
CA ARG A 176 -9.31 2.72 -10.85
C ARG A 176 -10.34 1.98 -11.72
N THR A 177 -10.23 2.05 -13.04
CA THR A 177 -11.16 1.38 -13.95
C THR A 177 -11.08 -0.13 -13.82
N ARG A 178 -9.86 -0.69 -13.73
CA ARG A 178 -9.65 -2.12 -13.47
C ARG A 178 -10.36 -2.57 -12.20
N ILE A 179 -10.12 -1.85 -11.09
CA ILE A 179 -10.74 -2.15 -9.80
C ILE A 179 -12.26 -2.10 -9.89
N VAL A 180 -12.84 -1.10 -10.55
CA VAL A 180 -14.30 -0.98 -10.70
C VAL A 180 -14.87 -2.16 -11.50
N LEU A 181 -14.23 -2.56 -12.60
CA LEU A 181 -14.68 -3.71 -13.39
C LEU A 181 -14.58 -5.02 -12.61
N ASP A 182 -13.44 -5.24 -11.94
CA ASP A 182 -13.24 -6.43 -11.09
C ASP A 182 -14.27 -6.47 -9.94
N SER A 183 -14.57 -5.32 -9.34
CA SER A 183 -15.61 -5.14 -8.31
C SER A 183 -17.00 -5.51 -8.83
N LEU A 184 -17.36 -4.99 -10.01
CA LEU A 184 -18.65 -5.27 -10.64
C LEU A 184 -18.79 -6.75 -11.00
N MET A 185 -17.73 -7.39 -11.48
CA MET A 185 -17.75 -8.83 -11.77
C MET A 185 -18.04 -9.66 -10.51
N ILE A 186 -17.36 -9.36 -9.40
CA ILE A 186 -17.61 -10.02 -8.11
C ILE A 186 -19.06 -9.78 -7.66
N MET A 187 -19.51 -8.52 -7.66
CA MET A 187 -20.86 -8.15 -7.24
C MET A 187 -21.96 -8.83 -8.06
N VAL A 188 -21.82 -8.85 -9.39
CA VAL A 188 -22.77 -9.54 -10.29
C VAL A 188 -22.75 -11.04 -10.03
N GLY A 189 -21.56 -11.64 -9.87
CA GLY A 189 -21.42 -13.05 -9.56
C GLY A 189 -22.15 -13.43 -8.27
N VAL A 190 -21.86 -12.73 -7.16
CA VAL A 190 -22.50 -13.01 -5.87
C VAL A 190 -23.99 -12.70 -5.90
N THR A 191 -24.42 -11.60 -6.53
CA THR A 191 -25.85 -11.26 -6.68
C THR A 191 -26.59 -12.34 -7.47
N THR A 192 -25.96 -12.92 -8.50
CA THR A 192 -26.56 -14.00 -9.29
C THR A 192 -26.76 -15.27 -8.45
N PHE A 193 -25.79 -15.61 -7.60
CA PHE A 193 -25.91 -16.71 -6.65
C PHE A 193 -26.97 -16.44 -5.59
N SER A 194 -26.93 -15.27 -4.97
CA SER A 194 -27.90 -14.83 -3.97
C SER A 194 -29.31 -14.84 -4.56
N TRP A 195 -29.49 -14.35 -5.80
CA TRP A 195 -30.77 -14.41 -6.51
C TRP A 195 -31.32 -15.83 -6.62
N PHE A 196 -30.50 -16.79 -7.03
CA PHE A 196 -30.98 -18.15 -7.24
C PHE A 196 -31.32 -18.88 -5.93
N PHE A 197 -30.48 -18.76 -4.90
CA PHE A 197 -30.61 -19.55 -3.67
C PHE A 197 -31.37 -18.85 -2.54
N ILE A 198 -31.36 -17.52 -2.49
CA ILE A 198 -31.84 -16.76 -1.34
C ILE A 198 -32.84 -15.69 -1.78
N LEU A 199 -32.40 -14.63 -2.44
CA LEU A 199 -33.20 -13.44 -2.74
C LEU A 199 -34.42 -13.76 -3.61
N GLY A 200 -34.28 -14.56 -4.67
CA GLY A 200 -35.39 -14.98 -5.51
C GLY A 200 -36.40 -15.85 -4.76
N PRO A 201 -35.99 -16.94 -4.09
CA PRO A 201 -36.87 -17.72 -3.21
C PRO A 201 -37.57 -16.88 -2.12
N THR A 202 -36.86 -15.94 -1.49
CA THR A 202 -37.46 -15.02 -0.50
C THR A 202 -38.52 -14.12 -1.12
N ILE A 203 -38.34 -13.64 -2.35
CA ILE A 203 -39.37 -12.80 -3.01
C ILE A 203 -40.56 -13.64 -3.49
N LEU A 204 -40.32 -14.84 -4.02
CA LEU A 204 -41.36 -15.66 -4.64
C LEU A 204 -42.17 -16.47 -3.63
N HIS A 205 -41.55 -16.89 -2.53
CA HIS A 205 -42.15 -17.77 -1.53
C HIS A 205 -42.09 -17.19 -0.10
N GLY A 206 -41.45 -16.03 0.09
CA GLY A 206 -41.26 -15.46 1.42
C GLY A 206 -42.57 -14.97 2.05
N ALA A 207 -42.56 -15.04 3.38
CA ALA A 207 -43.54 -14.63 4.38
C ALA A 207 -44.97 -14.31 3.89
N HIS A 208 -45.97 -14.89 4.58
CA HIS A 208 -47.39 -14.64 4.32
C HIS A 208 -47.84 -13.17 4.50
N SER A 209 -46.99 -12.30 5.04
CA SER A 209 -47.27 -10.89 5.28
C SER A 209 -46.36 -9.97 4.45
N MET A 210 -46.90 -8.83 4.00
CA MET A 210 -46.15 -7.80 3.26
C MET A 210 -44.93 -7.30 4.04
N LEU A 211 -45.07 -7.13 5.36
CA LEU A 211 -43.97 -6.71 6.23
C LEU A 211 -42.85 -7.76 6.27
N GLY A 212 -43.20 -9.04 6.39
CA GLY A 212 -42.23 -10.14 6.39
C GLY A 212 -41.48 -10.25 5.07
N GLN A 213 -42.14 -9.97 3.94
CA GLN A 213 -41.48 -9.93 2.63
C GLN A 213 -40.48 -8.78 2.52
N VAL A 214 -40.87 -7.57 2.96
CA VAL A 214 -39.97 -6.40 2.95
C VAL A 214 -38.75 -6.64 3.84
N VAL A 215 -38.97 -7.06 5.08
CA VAL A 215 -37.88 -7.31 6.04
C VAL A 215 -37.02 -8.48 5.57
N GLY A 216 -37.62 -9.57 5.10
CA GLY A 216 -36.90 -10.75 4.60
C GLY A 216 -36.07 -10.45 3.37
N THR A 217 -36.53 -9.58 2.48
CA THR A 217 -35.75 -9.14 1.31
C THR A 217 -34.62 -8.18 1.72
N ALA A 218 -34.78 -7.42 2.81
CA ALA A 218 -33.76 -6.50 3.28
C ALA A 218 -32.47 -7.21 3.73
N TYR A 219 -32.56 -8.39 4.34
CA TYR A 219 -31.39 -9.15 4.82
C TYR A 219 -30.40 -9.54 3.69
N PRO A 220 -30.83 -10.22 2.61
CA PRO A 220 -29.94 -10.52 1.48
C PRO A 220 -29.40 -9.26 0.81
N LEU A 221 -30.21 -8.18 0.72
CA LEU A 221 -29.76 -6.91 0.15
C LEU A 221 -28.67 -6.25 1.01
N MET A 222 -28.82 -6.26 2.33
CA MET A 222 -27.82 -5.73 3.26
C MET A 222 -26.56 -6.59 3.27
N THR A 223 -26.68 -7.90 3.08
CA THR A 223 -25.54 -8.81 2.85
C THR A 223 -24.76 -8.41 1.58
N LEU A 224 -25.45 -8.05 0.49
CA LEU A 224 -24.80 -7.53 -0.72
C LEU A 224 -24.08 -6.19 -0.46
N VAL A 225 -24.63 -5.33 0.40
CA VAL A 225 -23.96 -4.09 0.83
C VAL A 225 -22.65 -4.42 1.59
N LEU A 226 -22.63 -5.44 2.45
CA LEU A 226 -21.38 -5.88 3.10
C LEU A 226 -20.36 -6.45 2.12
N ILE A 227 -20.80 -7.15 1.08
CA ILE A 227 -19.91 -7.64 0.02
C ILE A 227 -19.32 -6.46 -0.76
N PHE A 228 -20.12 -5.43 -1.04
CA PHE A 228 -19.60 -4.19 -1.62
C PHE A 228 -18.56 -3.51 -0.71
N CYS A 229 -18.83 -3.47 0.59
CA CYS A 229 -17.88 -3.03 1.61
C CYS A 229 -16.57 -3.84 1.62
N LEU A 230 -16.64 -5.17 1.48
CA LEU A 230 -15.46 -6.04 1.34
C LEU A 230 -14.60 -5.65 0.13
N VAL A 231 -15.25 -5.42 -1.00
CA VAL A 231 -14.58 -4.99 -2.22
C VAL A 231 -13.88 -3.64 -2.01
N LEU A 232 -14.51 -2.68 -1.32
CA LEU A 232 -13.85 -1.42 -0.95
C LEU A 232 -12.62 -1.65 -0.07
N LEU A 233 -12.65 -2.59 0.88
CA LEU A 233 -11.51 -2.87 1.75
C LEU A 233 -10.31 -3.46 0.98
N VAL A 234 -10.55 -4.26 -0.06
CA VAL A 234 -9.49 -4.77 -0.94
C VAL A 234 -8.71 -3.63 -1.57
N ILE A 235 -9.39 -2.55 -1.98
CA ILE A 235 -8.76 -1.35 -2.53
C ILE A 235 -7.85 -0.69 -1.49
N HIS A 236 -8.34 -0.58 -0.25
CA HIS A 236 -7.60 0.03 0.86
C HIS A 236 -6.44 -0.84 1.35
N SER A 237 -6.45 -2.15 1.10
CA SER A 237 -5.38 -3.08 1.51
C SER A 237 -4.02 -2.80 0.85
N ASN A 238 -3.99 -1.97 -0.20
CA ASN A 238 -2.77 -1.52 -0.86
C ASN A 238 -2.06 -0.38 -0.11
N ASP A 239 -2.73 0.31 0.80
CA ASP A 239 -2.07 1.29 1.70
C ASP A 239 -1.49 0.55 2.90
N LEU A 240 -0.16 0.49 3.00
CA LEU A 240 0.56 -0.21 4.09
C LEU A 240 0.08 0.24 5.47
N THR A 241 -0.28 1.51 5.63
CA THR A 241 -0.69 2.06 6.93
C THR A 241 -2.09 1.60 7.37
N ILE A 242 -2.97 1.24 6.44
CA ILE A 242 -4.38 0.85 6.72
C ILE A 242 -4.60 -0.64 6.47
N ARG A 243 -3.67 -1.29 5.76
CA ARG A 243 -3.68 -2.72 5.47
C ARG A 243 -4.08 -3.62 6.65
N PRO A 244 -3.52 -3.49 7.87
CA PRO A 244 -3.94 -4.35 8.99
C PRO A 244 -5.41 -4.13 9.38
N VAL A 245 -5.88 -2.87 9.37
CA VAL A 245 -7.30 -2.53 9.62
C VAL A 245 -8.19 -3.16 8.55
N ALA A 246 -7.81 -2.99 7.28
CA ALA A 246 -8.56 -3.51 6.15
C ALA A 246 -8.65 -5.04 6.15
N LEU A 247 -7.57 -5.74 6.52
CA LEU A 247 -7.57 -7.20 6.62
C LEU A 247 -8.44 -7.73 7.77
N ILE A 248 -8.38 -7.08 8.94
CA ILE A 248 -9.22 -7.47 10.10
C ILE A 248 -10.70 -7.26 9.77
N LEU A 249 -11.07 -6.10 9.22
CA LEU A 249 -12.45 -5.82 8.82
C LEU A 249 -12.91 -6.72 7.67
N ALA A 250 -12.03 -7.06 6.73
CA ALA A 250 -12.38 -7.98 5.65
C ALA A 250 -12.66 -9.38 6.20
N LEU A 251 -11.84 -9.88 7.13
CA LEU A 251 -12.12 -11.15 7.79
C LEU A 251 -13.44 -11.11 8.55
N ALA A 252 -13.72 -10.02 9.28
CA ALA A 252 -14.97 -9.83 10.01
C ALA A 252 -16.19 -9.92 9.08
N PHE A 253 -16.19 -9.17 7.96
CA PHE A 253 -17.31 -9.15 7.03
C PHE A 253 -17.44 -10.44 6.24
N ILE A 254 -16.36 -11.15 5.92
CA ILE A 254 -16.45 -12.49 5.32
C ILE A 254 -17.21 -13.44 6.25
N ILE A 255 -16.89 -13.41 7.54
CA ILE A 255 -17.57 -14.24 8.55
C ILE A 255 -19.05 -13.85 8.66
N ILE A 256 -19.36 -12.56 8.75
CA ILE A 256 -20.76 -12.08 8.84
C ILE A 256 -21.54 -12.47 7.58
N VAL A 257 -21.03 -12.15 6.38
CA VAL A 257 -21.68 -12.50 5.10
C VAL A 257 -21.91 -14.00 4.97
N ALA A 258 -20.93 -14.83 5.37
CA ALA A 258 -21.08 -16.29 5.33
C ALA A 258 -22.15 -16.75 6.33
N THR A 259 -22.17 -16.18 7.53
CA THR A 259 -23.15 -16.50 8.58
C THR A 259 -24.56 -16.12 8.14
N ASP A 260 -24.75 -14.89 7.64
CA ASP A 260 -26.04 -14.40 7.13
C ASP A 260 -26.52 -15.23 5.93
N SER A 261 -25.64 -15.56 4.99
CA SER A 261 -26.01 -16.36 3.81
C SER A 261 -26.43 -17.78 4.20
N ILE A 262 -25.75 -18.40 5.16
CA ILE A 262 -26.10 -19.73 5.67
C ILE A 262 -27.39 -19.66 6.48
N TYR A 263 -27.55 -18.62 7.32
CA TYR A 263 -28.76 -18.38 8.11
C TYR A 263 -29.97 -18.20 7.20
N ASP A 264 -29.91 -17.31 6.21
CA ASP A 264 -31.00 -17.06 5.27
C ASP A 264 -31.40 -18.34 4.53
N TYR A 265 -30.42 -19.13 4.09
CA TYR A 265 -30.68 -20.41 3.44
C TYR A 265 -31.33 -21.43 4.40
N GLN A 266 -30.81 -21.57 5.63
CA GLN A 266 -31.39 -22.47 6.62
C GLN A 266 -32.79 -22.03 7.04
N GLN A 267 -33.02 -20.73 7.19
CA GLN A 267 -34.29 -20.14 7.56
C GLN A 267 -35.35 -20.37 6.48
N LEU A 268 -35.01 -20.16 5.20
CA LEU A 268 -35.89 -20.47 4.06
C LEU A 268 -36.32 -21.94 4.01
N ASN A 269 -35.45 -22.84 4.47
CA ASN A 269 -35.69 -24.28 4.48
C ASN A 269 -36.19 -24.80 5.85
N ASN A 270 -36.50 -23.92 6.81
CA ASN A 270 -36.90 -24.26 8.19
C ASN A 270 -35.92 -25.21 8.90
N MET A 271 -34.62 -25.06 8.64
CA MET A 271 -33.55 -25.88 9.22
C MET A 271 -32.82 -25.19 10.37
N TYR A 272 -32.95 -23.86 10.49
CA TYR A 272 -32.28 -23.11 11.54
C TYR A 272 -32.98 -23.25 12.89
N ALA A 273 -32.19 -23.35 13.96
CA ALA A 273 -32.66 -23.24 15.33
C ALA A 273 -31.56 -22.62 16.21
N THR A 274 -31.96 -21.80 17.19
CA THR A 274 -31.06 -21.21 18.18
C THR A 274 -30.30 -22.29 18.98
N GLY A 275 -29.04 -22.03 19.32
CA GLY A 275 -28.10 -22.98 19.91
C GLY A 275 -27.42 -23.89 18.88
N MET A 276 -27.33 -23.44 17.62
CA MET A 276 -26.59 -24.13 16.56
C MET A 276 -25.17 -23.57 16.43
N MET A 277 -24.27 -24.31 15.77
CA MET A 277 -22.87 -23.86 15.60
C MET A 277 -22.75 -22.57 14.78
N LEU A 278 -23.79 -22.25 13.99
CA LEU A 278 -23.86 -21.02 13.20
C LEU A 278 -23.83 -19.77 14.10
N ASP A 279 -24.36 -19.87 15.31
CA ASP A 279 -24.56 -18.76 16.26
C ASP A 279 -23.23 -18.16 16.76
N VAL A 280 -22.12 -18.88 16.55
CA VAL A 280 -20.76 -18.37 16.81
C VAL A 280 -20.35 -17.28 15.81
N GLY A 281 -20.95 -17.29 14.60
CA GLY A 281 -20.56 -16.45 13.48
C GLY A 281 -20.72 -14.96 13.73
N TRP A 282 -21.90 -14.53 14.19
CA TRP A 282 -22.18 -13.10 14.41
C TRP A 282 -21.30 -12.50 15.52
N PRO A 283 -21.19 -13.09 16.72
CA PRO A 283 -20.35 -12.50 17.76
C PRO A 283 -18.87 -12.49 17.39
N LEU A 284 -18.37 -13.53 16.70
CA LEU A 284 -17.00 -13.52 16.17
C LEU A 284 -16.80 -12.37 15.17
N GLY A 285 -17.73 -12.20 14.23
CA GLY A 285 -17.74 -11.11 13.27
C GLY A 285 -17.68 -9.74 13.95
N TYR A 286 -18.61 -9.45 14.86
CA TYR A 286 -18.68 -8.16 15.55
C TYR A 286 -17.52 -7.90 16.51
N MET A 287 -16.96 -8.93 17.15
CA MET A 287 -15.70 -8.80 17.91
C MET A 287 -14.53 -8.38 17.01
N LEU A 288 -14.44 -8.95 15.81
CA LEU A 288 -13.43 -8.56 14.82
C LEU A 288 -13.68 -7.16 14.25
N VAL A 289 -14.94 -6.73 14.06
CA VAL A 289 -15.27 -5.34 13.74
C VAL A 289 -14.75 -4.40 14.83
N GLY A 290 -14.97 -4.75 16.10
CA GLY A 290 -14.45 -4.01 17.25
C GLY A 290 -12.91 -3.95 17.28
N LEU A 291 -12.25 -5.07 16.96
CA LEU A 291 -10.80 -5.12 16.83
C LEU A 291 -10.30 -4.23 15.68
N GLY A 292 -11.00 -4.20 14.55
CA GLY A 292 -10.71 -3.32 13.41
C GLY A 292 -10.87 -1.85 13.79
N ALA A 293 -11.92 -1.49 14.53
CA ALA A 293 -12.11 -0.14 15.06
C ALA A 293 -10.97 0.28 16.03
N ARG A 294 -10.51 -0.64 16.89
CA ARG A 294 -9.35 -0.42 17.76
C ARG A 294 -8.06 -0.22 16.95
N ALA A 295 -7.83 -1.05 15.93
CA ALA A 295 -6.69 -0.93 15.03
C ALA A 295 -6.69 0.43 14.32
N MET A 296 -7.84 0.88 13.82
CA MET A 296 -8.00 2.19 13.19
C MET A 296 -7.61 3.34 14.13
N ARG A 297 -8.05 3.30 15.40
CA ARG A 297 -7.66 4.32 16.40
C ARG A 297 -6.15 4.38 16.61
N MET A 298 -5.48 3.22 16.66
CA MET A 298 -4.03 3.19 16.85
C MET A 298 -3.29 3.78 15.63
N VAL A 299 -3.69 3.43 14.42
CA VAL A 299 -3.15 4.03 13.18
C VAL A 299 -3.32 5.56 13.18
N MET A 300 -4.49 6.05 13.61
CA MET A 300 -4.77 7.49 13.71
C MET A 300 -3.93 8.20 14.79
N ALA A 301 -3.72 7.56 15.94
CA ALA A 301 -2.87 8.09 17.01
C ALA A 301 -1.42 8.21 16.55
N SER A 302 -0.87 7.17 15.92
CA SER A 302 0.50 7.16 15.37
C SER A 302 0.73 8.25 14.32
N ARG A 303 -0.25 8.50 13.45
CA ARG A 303 -0.19 9.61 12.47
C ARG A 303 -0.13 10.98 13.13
N THR A 304 -0.93 11.19 14.18
CA THR A 304 -0.99 12.47 14.91
C THR A 304 0.33 12.77 15.64
N LEU A 305 0.95 11.75 16.23
CA LEU A 305 2.27 11.84 16.86
C LEU A 305 3.35 12.17 15.83
N SER A 306 3.37 11.48 14.69
CA SER A 306 4.35 11.71 13.61
C SER A 306 4.29 13.13 13.03
N THR A 307 3.09 13.70 12.89
CA THR A 307 2.91 15.09 12.42
C THR A 307 3.40 16.16 13.41
N ARG A 308 3.47 15.83 14.71
CA ARG A 308 3.95 16.77 15.75
C ARG A 308 5.47 16.80 15.87
N THR A 309 6.15 15.68 15.62
CA THR A 309 7.60 15.56 15.81
C THR A 309 8.42 16.20 14.68
N THR A 310 7.84 16.37 13.48
CA THR A 310 8.51 17.01 12.33
C THR A 310 7.53 17.83 11.49
N PRO A 311 7.31 19.13 11.83
CA PRO A 311 6.56 20.03 10.97
C PRO A 311 7.35 20.29 9.69
N GLY A 312 6.87 19.78 8.55
CA GLY A 312 7.49 20.01 7.23
C GLY A 312 8.24 18.83 6.62
N ALA A 313 8.32 17.68 7.30
CA ALA A 313 8.77 16.45 6.65
C ALA A 313 7.74 16.04 5.59
N GLN A 314 8.14 16.09 4.31
CA GLN A 314 7.41 15.43 3.25
C GLN A 314 7.19 13.97 3.67
N PRO A 315 6.02 13.36 3.35
CA PRO A 315 5.83 11.94 3.61
C PRO A 315 7.03 11.21 3.02
N PRO A 316 7.72 10.34 3.79
CA PRO A 316 8.86 9.62 3.27
C PRO A 316 8.41 8.97 1.96
N MET A 317 9.18 9.19 0.90
CA MET A 317 9.00 8.49 -0.36
C MET A 317 9.28 7.03 -0.06
N GLU A 318 8.23 6.35 0.36
CA GLU A 318 8.22 4.99 0.83
C GLU A 318 8.70 4.15 -0.34
N GLU A 319 9.95 3.67 -0.25
CA GLU A 319 10.48 2.69 -1.17
C GLU A 319 9.43 1.60 -1.30
N ALA A 320 8.87 1.48 -2.51
CA ALA A 320 7.89 0.47 -2.80
C ALA A 320 8.53 -0.88 -2.51
N ILE A 321 8.27 -1.42 -1.32
CA ILE A 321 8.48 -2.82 -1.01
C ILE A 321 7.67 -3.53 -2.08
N GLN A 322 8.36 -4.02 -3.12
CA GLN A 322 7.73 -4.70 -4.23
C GLN A 322 6.96 -5.87 -3.62
N PRO A 323 5.62 -5.87 -3.67
CA PRO A 323 4.86 -6.97 -3.13
C PRO A 323 5.30 -8.23 -3.88
N SER A 324 5.62 -9.29 -3.13
CA SER A 324 6.03 -10.57 -3.71
C SER A 324 5.01 -10.99 -4.77
N SER A 325 5.51 -11.30 -5.98
CA SER A 325 4.72 -11.54 -7.20
C SER A 325 3.57 -12.54 -7.02
N ALA A 326 3.74 -13.50 -6.10
CA ALA A 326 2.73 -14.49 -5.74
C ALA A 326 1.44 -13.88 -5.15
N SER A 327 1.52 -12.81 -4.36
CA SER A 327 0.35 -12.17 -3.74
C SER A 327 -0.47 -11.33 -4.71
N PHE A 328 0.14 -10.88 -5.82
CA PHE A 328 -0.52 -10.10 -6.87
C PHE A 328 -1.35 -10.99 -7.80
N LEU A 329 -0.86 -12.19 -8.11
CA LEU A 329 -1.53 -13.13 -9.02
C LEU A 329 -2.87 -13.61 -8.47
N TRP A 330 -2.93 -14.08 -7.21
CA TRP A 330 -4.18 -14.55 -6.60
C TRP A 330 -5.25 -13.44 -6.49
N LYS A 331 -4.84 -12.21 -6.15
CA LYS A 331 -5.75 -11.06 -6.12
C LYS A 331 -6.28 -10.70 -7.53
N SER A 332 -5.44 -10.83 -8.57
CA SER A 332 -5.85 -10.61 -9.96
C SER A 332 -6.74 -11.73 -10.53
N LEU A 333 -6.64 -12.96 -10.01
CA LEU A 333 -7.46 -14.09 -10.44
C LEU A 333 -8.81 -14.19 -9.72
N LEU A 334 -8.98 -13.56 -8.55
CA LEU A 334 -10.20 -13.64 -7.76
C LEU A 334 -11.49 -13.28 -8.53
N PRO A 335 -11.56 -12.18 -9.30
CA PRO A 335 -12.78 -11.83 -10.05
C PRO A 335 -13.12 -12.85 -11.14
N TYR A 336 -12.09 -13.50 -11.71
CA TYR A 336 -12.27 -14.52 -12.74
C TYR A 336 -12.82 -15.82 -12.20
N LEU A 337 -12.66 -16.11 -10.91
CA LEU A 337 -13.21 -17.30 -10.28
C LEU A 337 -14.75 -17.31 -10.32
N PHE A 338 -15.39 -16.14 -10.30
CA PHE A 338 -16.84 -16.03 -10.38
C PHE A 338 -17.41 -16.44 -11.74
N VAL A 339 -16.64 -16.36 -12.82
CA VAL A 339 -17.09 -16.77 -14.16
C VAL A 339 -17.39 -18.27 -14.24
N PRO A 340 -16.45 -19.21 -13.98
CA PRO A 340 -16.76 -20.63 -14.01
C PRO A 340 -17.79 -21.02 -12.95
N ILE A 341 -17.81 -20.33 -11.80
CA ILE A 341 -18.79 -20.55 -10.73
C ILE A 341 -20.23 -20.23 -11.23
N VAL A 342 -20.44 -19.08 -11.87
CA VAL A 342 -21.75 -18.69 -12.43
C VAL A 342 -22.13 -19.53 -13.66
N VAL A 343 -21.17 -19.92 -14.50
CA VAL A 343 -21.42 -20.85 -15.61
C VAL A 343 -21.82 -22.24 -15.10
N PHE A 344 -21.19 -22.73 -14.03
CA PHE A 344 -21.60 -23.97 -13.38
C PHE A 344 -23.02 -23.86 -12.82
N LEU A 345 -23.34 -22.73 -12.15
CA LEU A 345 -24.71 -22.46 -11.69
C LEU A 345 -25.71 -22.49 -12.85
N LEU A 346 -25.38 -21.86 -13.98
CA LEU A 346 -26.23 -21.92 -15.18
C LEU A 346 -26.46 -23.37 -15.62
N GLY A 347 -25.40 -24.18 -15.72
CA GLY A 347 -25.52 -25.61 -16.06
C GLY A 347 -26.41 -26.37 -15.06
N TYR A 348 -26.26 -26.12 -13.77
CA TYR A 348 -27.11 -26.67 -12.72
C TYR A 348 -28.59 -26.27 -12.89
N THR A 349 -28.85 -25.00 -13.22
CA THR A 349 -30.22 -24.52 -13.45
C THR A 349 -30.87 -25.11 -14.71
N MET A 350 -30.08 -25.52 -15.70
CA MET A 350 -30.57 -26.21 -16.90
C MET A 350 -30.87 -27.68 -16.64
N SER A 351 -30.10 -28.32 -15.75
CA SER A 351 -30.32 -29.70 -15.35
C SER A 351 -31.50 -29.89 -14.40
N THR A 352 -31.86 -28.86 -13.63
CA THR A 352 -32.95 -28.91 -12.65
C THR A 352 -34.24 -28.32 -13.23
N ARG A 353 -35.39 -28.97 -13.00
CA ARG A 353 -36.71 -28.43 -13.39
C ARG A 353 -37.16 -27.36 -12.38
N GLY A 354 -36.48 -26.21 -12.38
CA GLY A 354 -36.78 -25.07 -11.50
C GLY A 354 -37.72 -24.03 -12.12
N HIS A 355 -38.25 -23.13 -11.27
CA HIS A 355 -39.07 -21.99 -11.67
C HIS A 355 -38.40 -21.16 -12.78
N SER A 356 -39.17 -20.80 -13.82
CA SER A 356 -38.68 -20.04 -14.97
C SER A 356 -38.10 -18.67 -14.57
N THR A 357 -38.67 -18.02 -13.56
CA THR A 357 -38.20 -16.71 -13.06
C THR A 357 -36.80 -16.76 -12.45
N LEU A 358 -36.50 -17.78 -11.64
CA LEU A 358 -35.17 -17.95 -11.04
C LEU A 358 -34.12 -18.20 -12.13
N ARG A 359 -34.45 -19.07 -13.10
CA ARG A 359 -33.59 -19.35 -14.26
C ARG A 359 -33.32 -18.10 -15.10
N MET A 360 -34.35 -17.30 -15.38
CA MET A 360 -34.22 -16.06 -16.14
C MET A 360 -33.25 -15.08 -15.45
N GLY A 361 -33.33 -14.93 -14.13
CA GLY A 361 -32.38 -14.08 -13.40
C GLY A 361 -30.94 -14.58 -13.50
N VAL A 362 -30.71 -15.89 -13.48
CA VAL A 362 -29.36 -16.46 -13.71
C VAL A 362 -28.87 -16.17 -15.13
N PHE A 363 -29.71 -16.30 -16.16
CA PHE A 363 -29.34 -15.94 -17.54
C PHE A 363 -28.95 -14.47 -17.68
N ILE A 364 -29.72 -13.55 -17.07
CA ILE A 364 -29.41 -12.13 -17.08
C ILE A 364 -28.07 -11.88 -16.37
N GLY A 365 -27.85 -12.50 -15.20
CA GLY A 365 -26.60 -12.42 -14.46
C GLY A 365 -25.38 -12.90 -15.27
N VAL A 366 -25.50 -14.05 -15.94
CA VAL A 366 -24.47 -14.57 -16.86
C VAL A 366 -24.19 -13.59 -18.00
N GLY A 367 -25.23 -13.04 -18.63
CA GLY A 367 -25.09 -12.07 -19.71
C GLY A 367 -24.34 -10.81 -19.30
N ILE A 368 -24.71 -10.23 -18.15
CA ILE A 368 -24.03 -9.06 -17.58
C ILE A 368 -22.56 -9.40 -17.23
N LEU A 369 -22.32 -10.56 -16.60
CA LEU A 369 -20.98 -11.01 -16.25
C LEU A 369 -20.10 -11.19 -17.49
N MET A 370 -20.65 -11.72 -18.59
CA MET A 370 -19.93 -11.90 -19.85
C MET A 370 -19.56 -10.57 -20.49
N VAL A 371 -20.46 -9.58 -20.48
CA VAL A 371 -20.16 -8.22 -20.96
C VAL A 371 -19.04 -7.58 -20.13
N LEU A 372 -19.12 -7.68 -18.80
CA LEU A 372 -18.08 -7.18 -17.91
C LEU A 372 -16.74 -7.88 -18.12
N LEU A 373 -16.75 -9.20 -18.36
CA LEU A 373 -15.56 -9.98 -18.68
C LEU A 373 -14.89 -9.49 -19.97
N ILE A 374 -15.67 -9.24 -21.02
CA ILE A 374 -15.16 -8.71 -22.30
C ILE A 374 -14.57 -7.32 -22.09
N LEU A 375 -15.25 -6.42 -21.37
CA LEU A 375 -14.72 -5.09 -21.05
C LEU A 375 -13.40 -5.20 -20.29
N ARG A 376 -13.33 -6.06 -19.27
CA ARG A 376 -12.11 -6.29 -18.48
C ARG A 376 -10.98 -6.85 -19.33
N LEU A 377 -11.26 -7.77 -20.25
CA LEU A 377 -10.28 -8.30 -21.20
C LEU A 377 -9.72 -7.20 -22.11
N ILE A 378 -10.58 -6.32 -22.64
CA ILE A 378 -10.16 -5.18 -23.46
C ILE A 378 -9.24 -4.25 -22.66
N PHE A 379 -9.61 -3.89 -21.43
CA PHE A 379 -8.77 -3.04 -20.58
C PHE A 379 -7.44 -3.71 -20.21
N ALA A 380 -7.44 -5.00 -19.89
CA ALA A 380 -6.22 -5.74 -19.60
C ALA A 380 -5.27 -5.79 -20.81
N ILE A 381 -5.78 -5.97 -22.02
CA ILE A 381 -4.99 -5.92 -23.25
C ILE A 381 -4.41 -4.51 -23.45
N ARG A 382 -5.22 -3.46 -23.28
CA ARG A 382 -4.75 -2.07 -23.40
C ARG A 382 -3.63 -1.76 -22.42
N GLU A 383 -3.75 -2.20 -21.18
CA GLU A 383 -2.73 -2.01 -20.15
C GLU A 383 -1.45 -2.79 -20.48
N THR A 384 -1.58 -4.02 -20.96
CA THR A 384 -0.44 -4.86 -21.40
C THR A 384 0.31 -4.22 -22.56
N ILE A 385 -0.40 -3.70 -23.56
CA ILE A 385 0.22 -2.98 -24.69
C ILE A 385 0.94 -1.72 -24.21
N GLY A 386 0.33 -0.95 -23.31
CA GLY A 386 0.95 0.25 -22.74
C GLY A 386 2.21 -0.05 -21.92
N GLN A 387 2.21 -1.12 -21.14
CA GLN A 387 3.39 -1.59 -20.40
C GLN A 387 4.50 -2.07 -21.34
N ASN A 388 4.14 -2.84 -22.38
CA ASN A 388 5.10 -3.29 -23.38
C ASN A 388 5.76 -2.13 -24.12
N GLN A 389 5.02 -1.08 -24.48
CA GLN A 389 5.60 0.12 -25.11
C GLN A 389 6.62 0.80 -24.19
N LYS A 390 6.33 0.93 -22.89
CA LYS A 390 7.29 1.46 -21.91
C LYS A 390 8.54 0.60 -21.83
N LEU A 391 8.38 -0.73 -21.81
CA LEU A 391 9.50 -1.67 -21.80
C LEU A 391 10.38 -1.49 -23.05
N TRP A 392 9.79 -1.37 -24.23
CA TRP A 392 10.51 -1.14 -25.48
C TRP A 392 11.30 0.18 -25.46
N THR A 393 10.70 1.26 -24.98
CA THR A 393 11.40 2.56 -24.89
C THR A 393 12.55 2.54 -23.88
N MET A 394 12.40 1.84 -22.75
CA MET A 394 13.48 1.66 -21.77
C MET A 394 14.60 0.78 -22.34
N HIS A 395 14.24 -0.31 -23.03
CA HIS A 395 15.22 -1.17 -23.69
C HIS A 395 16.01 -0.39 -24.76
N GLU A 396 15.33 0.41 -25.58
CA GLU A 396 15.97 1.25 -26.59
C GLU A 396 16.93 2.28 -25.96
N ARG A 397 16.54 2.90 -24.83
CA ARG A 397 17.42 3.82 -24.09
C ARG A 397 18.68 3.13 -23.57
N VAL A 398 18.55 1.93 -23.02
CA VAL A 398 19.68 1.14 -22.53
C VAL A 398 20.61 0.77 -23.69
N VAL A 399 20.06 0.25 -24.79
CA VAL A 399 20.85 -0.11 -25.98
C VAL A 399 21.58 1.11 -26.56
N LYS A 400 20.92 2.26 -26.65
CA LYS A 400 21.55 3.51 -27.11
C LYS A 400 22.65 3.99 -26.16
N ALA A 401 22.46 3.85 -24.85
CA ALA A 401 23.48 4.22 -23.85
C ALA A 401 24.71 3.32 -23.94
N GLU A 402 24.53 2.01 -24.10
CA GLU A 402 25.64 1.06 -24.30
C GLU A 402 26.41 1.36 -25.59
N LEU A 403 25.70 1.62 -26.70
CA LEU A 403 26.34 1.96 -27.97
C LEU A 403 27.12 3.29 -27.88
N ALA A 404 26.59 4.29 -27.16
CA ALA A 404 27.28 5.55 -26.94
C ALA A 404 28.54 5.37 -26.08
N ARG A 405 28.48 4.50 -25.06
CA ARG A 405 29.61 4.14 -24.23
C ARG A 405 30.70 3.45 -25.04
N GLU A 406 30.35 2.46 -25.86
CA GLU A 406 31.30 1.77 -26.73
C GLU A 406 31.97 2.73 -27.73
N LYS A 407 31.21 3.64 -28.34
CA LYS A 407 31.76 4.69 -29.22
C LYS A 407 32.71 5.63 -28.49
N ALA A 408 32.40 6.02 -27.26
CA ALA A 408 33.27 6.87 -26.46
C ALA A 408 34.57 6.15 -26.10
N GLU A 409 34.51 4.85 -25.77
CA GLU A 409 35.69 4.01 -25.50
C GLU A 409 36.55 3.87 -26.76
N ARG A 410 35.94 3.62 -27.94
CA ARG A 410 36.65 3.58 -29.23
C ARG A 410 37.33 4.91 -29.56
N MET A 411 36.62 6.04 -29.46
CA MET A 411 37.22 7.37 -29.71
C MET A 411 38.35 7.68 -28.71
N ARG A 412 38.23 7.22 -27.46
CA ARG A 412 39.31 7.39 -26.47
C ARG A 412 40.53 6.57 -26.84
N ALA A 413 40.35 5.32 -27.30
CA ALA A 413 41.43 4.47 -27.79
C ALA A 413 42.11 5.08 -29.03
N GLU A 414 41.34 5.55 -30.01
CA GLU A 414 41.86 6.24 -31.20
C GLU A 414 42.67 7.49 -30.85
N ARG A 415 42.19 8.32 -29.90
CA ARG A 415 42.94 9.49 -29.43
C ARG A 415 44.25 9.11 -28.75
N VAL A 416 44.30 8.02 -27.99
CA VAL A 416 45.54 7.55 -27.36
C VAL A 416 46.54 7.09 -28.43
N ILE A 417 46.09 6.36 -29.46
CA ILE A 417 46.93 5.94 -30.57
C ILE A 417 47.49 7.17 -31.32
N ALA A 418 46.62 8.11 -31.69
CA ALA A 418 47.04 9.33 -32.40
C ALA A 418 48.03 10.19 -31.58
N LEU A 419 47.82 10.27 -30.26
CA LEU A 419 48.76 10.97 -29.36
C LEU A 419 50.12 10.26 -29.32
N ASN A 420 50.13 8.93 -29.22
CA ASN A 420 51.37 8.15 -29.24
C ASN A 420 52.13 8.30 -30.57
N ASP A 421 51.43 8.29 -31.70
CA ASP A 421 52.04 8.50 -33.02
C ASP A 421 52.64 9.91 -33.17
N ALA A 422 51.93 10.94 -32.69
CA ALA A 422 52.42 12.31 -32.67
C ALA A 422 53.68 12.47 -31.79
N LEU A 423 53.69 11.83 -30.61
CA LEU A 423 54.86 11.76 -29.74
C LEU A 423 56.05 11.05 -30.43
N ALA A 424 55.81 9.93 -31.11
CA ALA A 424 56.85 9.21 -31.85
C ALA A 424 57.43 10.05 -33.01
N ALA A 425 56.58 10.76 -33.77
CA ALA A 425 57.02 11.67 -34.83
C ALA A 425 57.85 12.85 -34.29
N SER A 426 57.44 13.41 -33.14
CA SER A 426 58.20 14.44 -32.42
C SER A 426 59.55 13.93 -31.90
N GLN A 427 59.68 12.64 -31.58
CA GLN A 427 60.97 12.07 -31.16
C GLN A 427 61.91 11.83 -32.34
N GLN A 428 61.38 11.45 -33.51
CA GLN A 428 62.19 11.23 -34.72
C GLN A 428 62.73 12.54 -35.32
N THR A 429 61.99 13.63 -35.23
CA THR A 429 62.49 14.96 -35.58
C THR A 429 63.45 15.42 -34.49
N LYS A 430 64.77 15.36 -34.73
CA LYS A 430 65.79 15.91 -33.80
C LYS A 430 65.45 17.37 -33.47
N PRO A 431 64.87 17.68 -32.30
CA PRO A 431 64.30 19.00 -32.05
C PRO A 431 65.42 20.02 -31.92
N HIS A 432 65.17 21.25 -32.39
CA HIS A 432 66.15 22.34 -32.36
C HIS A 432 66.54 22.72 -30.92
N ALA A 433 65.70 22.43 -29.94
CA ALA A 433 66.04 22.54 -28.52
C ALA A 433 65.32 21.47 -27.70
N ARG A 434 65.94 21.02 -26.61
CA ARG A 434 65.43 20.04 -25.64
C ARG A 434 65.53 20.62 -24.24
N ILE A 435 64.50 20.43 -23.45
CA ILE A 435 64.53 20.74 -22.02
C ILE A 435 64.95 19.44 -21.32
N MET A 436 66.12 19.43 -20.67
CA MET A 436 66.63 18.25 -19.97
C MET A 436 66.14 18.26 -18.52
N SER A 437 66.21 19.42 -17.87
CA SER A 437 65.61 19.71 -16.57
C SER A 437 65.38 21.22 -16.45
N LEU A 438 64.60 21.68 -15.48
CA LEU A 438 64.41 23.12 -15.27
C LEU A 438 65.77 23.78 -14.99
N GLY A 439 66.13 24.80 -15.78
CA GLY A 439 67.45 25.44 -15.70
C GLY A 439 68.57 24.72 -16.47
N HIS A 440 68.30 23.62 -17.18
CA HIS A 440 69.26 22.94 -18.05
C HIS A 440 68.64 22.57 -19.40
N TYR A 441 69.18 23.17 -20.45
CA TYR A 441 68.65 23.11 -21.81
C TYR A 441 69.72 22.61 -22.77
N GLN A 442 69.32 21.89 -23.81
CA GLN A 442 70.18 21.57 -24.94
C GLN A 442 69.65 22.26 -26.18
N VAL A 443 70.46 23.09 -26.82
CA VAL A 443 70.07 23.77 -28.07
C VAL A 443 71.00 23.31 -29.19
N ARG A 444 70.40 22.99 -30.33
CA ARG A 444 71.08 22.49 -31.51
C ARG A 444 71.54 23.66 -32.38
N ASP A 445 72.77 23.60 -32.89
CA ASP A 445 73.27 24.54 -33.89
C ASP A 445 72.85 24.15 -35.32
N SER A 446 73.21 25.00 -36.28
CA SER A 446 72.93 24.77 -37.71
C SER A 446 73.69 23.58 -38.32
N GLN A 447 74.78 23.13 -37.69
CA GLN A 447 75.55 21.94 -38.09
C GLN A 447 75.02 20.65 -37.44
N GLY A 448 74.07 20.79 -36.52
CA GLY A 448 73.36 19.72 -35.88
C GLY A 448 73.94 19.24 -34.55
N ILE A 449 74.91 19.96 -33.98
CA ILE A 449 75.55 19.69 -32.69
C ILE A 449 74.71 20.33 -31.58
N TYR A 450 74.51 19.61 -30.46
CA TYR A 450 73.83 20.14 -29.29
C TYR A 450 74.82 20.76 -28.31
N TYR A 451 74.54 21.97 -27.86
CA TYR A 451 75.26 22.62 -26.77
C TYR A 451 74.38 22.70 -25.53
N ASN A 452 74.96 22.45 -24.37
CA ASN A 452 74.26 22.65 -23.12
C ASN A 452 74.20 24.15 -22.78
N VAL A 453 73.07 24.56 -22.22
CA VAL A 453 72.83 25.90 -21.70
C VAL A 453 72.28 25.75 -20.28
N TYR A 454 72.92 26.41 -19.33
CA TYR A 454 72.55 26.37 -17.93
C TYR A 454 72.01 27.72 -17.48
N HIS A 455 70.89 27.72 -16.76
CA HIS A 455 70.38 28.90 -16.10
C HIS A 455 71.15 29.12 -14.80
N ARG A 456 71.59 30.37 -14.59
CA ARG A 456 72.25 30.80 -13.35
C ARG A 456 71.63 32.12 -12.90
N GLU A 457 71.12 32.12 -11.67
CA GLU A 457 70.61 33.33 -11.03
C GLU A 457 71.75 34.03 -10.30
N ALA A 458 72.05 35.27 -10.68
CA ALA A 458 73.03 36.12 -10.03
C ALA A 458 72.37 37.45 -9.64
N GLY A 459 71.69 37.46 -8.49
CA GLY A 459 70.97 38.65 -7.99
C GLY A 459 69.72 38.96 -8.81
N GLU A 460 69.50 40.24 -9.17
CA GLU A 460 68.35 40.66 -9.99
C GLU A 460 68.46 40.30 -11.48
N HIS A 461 69.57 39.69 -11.92
CA HIS A 461 69.81 39.37 -13.32
C HIS A 461 69.84 37.84 -13.54
N GLN A 462 68.97 37.36 -14.43
CA GLN A 462 68.97 35.98 -14.92
C GLN A 462 69.97 35.84 -16.07
N ALA A 463 70.88 34.87 -15.99
CA ALA A 463 71.86 34.58 -17.03
C ALA A 463 71.75 33.14 -17.53
N PHE A 464 71.92 32.94 -18.83
CA PHE A 464 71.92 31.63 -19.47
C PHE A 464 73.31 31.36 -20.07
N GLU A 465 74.10 30.55 -19.38
CA GLU A 465 75.48 30.21 -19.75
C GLU A 465 75.47 29.06 -20.77
N CYS A 466 76.03 29.29 -21.97
CA CYS A 466 76.11 28.27 -23.01
C CYS A 466 77.56 27.79 -23.22
N GLU A 467 77.73 26.50 -23.49
CA GLU A 467 79.03 25.87 -23.77
C GLU A 467 79.57 26.15 -25.19
N CYS A 468 78.83 26.88 -26.02
CA CYS A 468 79.28 27.12 -27.39
C CYS A 468 80.44 28.15 -27.46
N PRO A 469 81.34 28.04 -28.45
CA PRO A 469 82.51 28.92 -28.58
C PRO A 469 82.15 30.40 -28.67
N GLN A 470 80.99 30.71 -29.27
CA GLN A 470 80.51 32.08 -29.43
C GLN A 470 80.14 32.73 -28.08
N TYR A 471 79.54 31.96 -27.17
CA TYR A 471 79.18 32.46 -25.84
C TYR A 471 80.44 32.82 -25.02
N GLN A 472 81.52 32.03 -25.14
CA GLN A 472 82.78 32.33 -24.46
C GLN A 472 83.42 33.64 -24.91
N GLN A 473 83.15 34.09 -26.14
CA GLN A 473 83.72 35.34 -26.68
C GLN A 473 82.87 36.57 -26.42
N GLN A 474 81.53 36.43 -26.42
CA GLN A 474 80.60 37.57 -26.44
C GLN A 474 79.59 37.56 -25.29
N SER A 475 79.67 36.58 -24.39
CA SER A 475 78.73 36.34 -23.25
C SER A 475 77.24 36.28 -23.61
N ILE A 476 76.91 36.24 -24.90
CA ILE A 476 75.56 36.06 -25.47
C ILE A 476 75.71 35.25 -26.75
N CYS A 477 74.82 34.28 -26.98
CA CYS A 477 74.76 33.53 -28.22
C CYS A 477 73.30 33.18 -28.56
N PRO A 478 73.00 32.76 -29.81
CA PRO A 478 71.65 32.36 -30.19
C PRO A 478 71.09 31.24 -29.30
N HIS A 479 71.93 30.31 -28.86
CA HIS A 479 71.53 29.23 -27.94
C HIS A 479 71.08 29.73 -26.57
N SER A 480 71.74 30.74 -25.98
CA SER A 480 71.36 31.28 -24.68
C SER A 480 70.05 32.07 -24.74
N LEU A 481 69.82 32.79 -25.84
CA LEU A 481 68.54 33.46 -26.13
C LEU A 481 67.38 32.47 -26.30
N ILE A 482 67.60 31.37 -27.02
CA ILE A 482 66.58 30.32 -27.19
C ILE A 482 66.28 29.63 -25.85
N ALA A 483 67.30 29.34 -25.04
CA ALA A 483 67.11 28.77 -23.70
C ALA A 483 66.33 29.72 -22.77
N ALA A 484 66.62 31.03 -22.82
CA ALA A 484 65.89 32.04 -22.05
C ALA A 484 64.40 32.09 -22.43
N ALA A 485 64.10 32.09 -23.73
CA ALA A 485 62.72 32.05 -24.21
C ALA A 485 61.98 30.77 -23.79
N LEU A 486 62.65 29.61 -23.83
CA LEU A 486 62.10 28.33 -23.35
C LEU A 486 61.87 28.32 -21.84
N HIS A 487 62.78 28.92 -21.07
CA HIS A 487 62.64 29.04 -19.62
C HIS A 487 61.41 29.85 -19.25
N GLY A 488 61.25 31.05 -19.81
CA GLY A 488 60.08 31.90 -19.57
C GLY A 488 58.75 31.26 -19.99
N ALA A 489 58.72 30.55 -21.12
CA ALA A 489 57.53 29.79 -21.53
C ALA A 489 57.20 28.62 -20.59
N SER A 490 58.22 27.96 -20.03
CA SER A 490 58.04 26.85 -19.09
C SER A 490 57.53 27.31 -17.72
N GLU A 491 57.97 28.48 -17.24
CA GLU A 491 57.47 29.09 -16.01
C GLU A 491 56.01 29.56 -16.16
N ALA A 492 55.66 30.19 -17.29
CA ALA A 492 54.30 30.64 -17.58
C ALA A 492 53.26 29.50 -17.67
N SER A 493 53.69 28.27 -17.96
CA SER A 493 52.81 27.08 -17.95
C SER A 493 52.52 26.50 -16.57
N ARG A 494 53.23 26.96 -15.53
CA ARG A 494 53.08 26.51 -14.13
C ARG A 494 52.30 27.50 -13.25
N SER A 495 52.11 28.74 -13.69
CA SER A 495 51.18 29.72 -13.10
C SER A 495 49.77 29.51 -13.65
#